data_AF-A0ABD0W0R3-F1
#
_entry.id   AF-A0ABD0W0R3-F1
#
_cell.length_a   1.000
_cell.length_b   1.000
_cell.length_c   1.000
_cell.angle_alpha   90.00
_cell.angle_beta   90.00
_cell.angle_gamma   90.00
#
_symmetry.space_group_name_H-M   'P 1'
#
loop_
_entity.id
_entity.type
_entity.pdbx_description
1 polymer ?
#
loop_
_entity_poly.entity_id
_entity_poly.type
_entity_poly.pdbx_seq_one_letter_code
_entity_poly.pdbx_strand_id
1 'polypeptide(L)'
;MNDMEDSYGQQWTYERRKIVEYTCHTAFFVSIVIVQWADLIICKTRKNSLAQQGMMSNRVLVFGLFAETALAAFLSYCPGMDVALRMYPLKPCWWICALPYSLLIFVYDEVRKYILRRYPGGWVDQETYY
;
A
#
# COMPACT_ATOMS: atom_id res chain seq x y z
N MET A 1 -12.50 -12.05 -32.18
CA MET A 1 -11.03 -12.10 -32.07
C MET A 1 -10.69 -12.64 -30.68
N ASN A 2 -10.63 -13.97 -30.53
CA ASN A 2 -10.61 -14.62 -29.22
C ASN A 2 -9.22 -15.01 -28.71
N ASP A 3 -8.22 -15.01 -29.57
CA ASP A 3 -6.89 -15.52 -29.26
C ASP A 3 -5.88 -14.37 -29.36
N MET A 4 -5.51 -13.80 -28.21
CA MET A 4 -4.35 -12.90 -28.13
C MET A 4 -3.13 -13.71 -27.72
N GLU A 5 -2.06 -13.54 -28.47
CA GLU A 5 -0.77 -14.16 -28.20
C GLU A 5 -0.02 -13.36 -27.12
N ASP A 6 0.53 -14.05 -26.12
CA ASP A 6 1.40 -13.45 -25.12
C ASP A 6 2.87 -13.43 -25.56
N SER A 7 3.75 -12.83 -24.75
CA SER A 7 5.19 -12.77 -25.03
C SER A 7 5.90 -14.13 -25.06
N TYR A 8 5.23 -15.21 -24.62
CA TYR A 8 5.73 -16.59 -24.65
C TYR A 8 5.13 -17.41 -25.81
N GLY A 9 4.33 -16.78 -26.68
CA GLY A 9 3.66 -17.44 -27.80
C GLY A 9 2.40 -18.23 -27.43
N GLN A 10 1.88 -18.06 -26.21
CA GLN A 10 0.64 -18.72 -25.76
C GLN A 10 -0.59 -17.91 -26.15
N GLN A 11 -1.65 -18.61 -26.57
CA GLN A 11 -2.92 -17.98 -26.91
C GLN A 11 -3.86 -17.93 -25.70
N TRP A 12 -4.36 -16.73 -25.40
CA TRP A 12 -5.22 -16.47 -24.26
C TRP A 12 -6.65 -16.13 -24.69
N THR A 13 -7.60 -16.97 -24.26
CA THR A 13 -9.04 -16.72 -24.43
C THR A 13 -9.49 -15.49 -23.63
N TYR A 14 -10.60 -14.87 -24.05
CA TYR A 14 -11.16 -13.67 -23.41
C TYR A 14 -11.38 -13.84 -21.90
N GLU A 15 -11.99 -14.95 -21.48
CA GLU A 15 -12.25 -15.25 -20.06
C GLU A 15 -10.96 -15.33 -19.23
N ARG A 16 -9.92 -16.00 -19.76
CA ARG A 16 -8.64 -16.12 -19.07
C ARG A 16 -7.95 -14.77 -18.90
N ARG A 17 -8.03 -13.89 -19.92
CA ARG A 17 -7.53 -12.52 -19.83
C ARG A 17 -8.27 -11.71 -18.78
N LYS A 18 -9.58 -11.86 -18.69
CA LYS A 18 -10.39 -11.19 -17.66
C LYS A 18 -10.04 -11.64 -16.24
N ILE A 19 -9.78 -12.92 -16.02
CA ILE A 19 -9.31 -13.41 -14.71
C ILE A 19 -8.00 -12.73 -14.31
N VAL A 20 -7.05 -12.61 -15.24
CA VAL A 20 -5.77 -11.92 -15.00
C VAL A 20 -5.98 -10.43 -14.71
N GLU A 21 -6.85 -9.76 -15.46
CA GLU A 21 -7.22 -8.35 -15.25
C GLU A 21 -7.78 -8.13 -13.83
N TYR A 22 -8.74 -8.95 -13.40
CA TYR A 22 -9.33 -8.88 -12.07
C TYR A 22 -8.33 -9.21 -10.95
N THR A 23 -7.42 -10.15 -11.20
CA THR A 23 -6.31 -10.43 -10.28
C THR A 23 -5.40 -9.22 -10.15
N CYS A 24 -5.12 -8.49 -11.25
CA CYS A 24 -4.34 -7.26 -11.23
C CYS A 24 -5.04 -6.15 -10.43
N HIS A 25 -6.35 -5.98 -10.59
CA HIS A 25 -7.13 -5.02 -9.79
C HIS A 25 -7.03 -5.31 -8.29
N THR A 26 -7.12 -6.60 -7.93
CA THR A 26 -6.96 -7.04 -6.53
C THR A 26 -5.54 -6.74 -6.01
N ALA A 27 -4.51 -7.03 -6.81
CA ALA A 27 -3.12 -6.74 -6.46
C ALA A 27 -2.87 -5.24 -6.27
N PHE A 28 -3.46 -4.40 -7.12
CA PHE A 28 -3.39 -2.96 -7.01
C PHE A 28 -4.07 -2.45 -5.75
N PHE A 29 -5.26 -2.96 -5.42
CA PHE A 29 -5.95 -2.66 -4.17
C PHE A 29 -5.11 -3.00 -2.93
N VAL A 30 -4.54 -4.20 -2.87
CA VAL A 30 -3.64 -4.60 -1.75
C VAL A 30 -2.41 -3.71 -1.69
N SER A 31 -1.86 -3.30 -2.83
CA SER A 31 -0.72 -2.38 -2.89
C SER A 31 -1.05 -1.02 -2.29
N ILE A 32 -2.26 -0.49 -2.53
CA ILE A 32 -2.74 0.74 -1.91
C ILE A 32 -2.81 0.58 -0.39
N VAL A 33 -3.36 -0.52 0.12
CA VAL A 33 -3.46 -0.77 1.58
C VAL A 33 -2.06 -0.79 2.24
N ILE A 34 -1.08 -1.40 1.59
CA ILE A 34 0.31 -1.47 2.10
C ILE A 34 0.98 -0.08 2.10
N VAL A 35 0.72 0.75 1.09
CA VAL A 35 1.20 2.14 1.07
C VAL A 35 0.52 2.97 2.16
N GLN A 36 -0.78 2.76 2.39
CA GLN A 36 -1.51 3.43 3.48
C GLN A 36 -0.92 3.13 4.85
N TRP A 37 -0.26 1.98 5.06
CA TRP A 37 0.46 1.73 6.31
C TRP A 37 1.54 2.78 6.57
N ALA A 38 2.34 3.12 5.57
CA ALA A 38 3.36 4.16 5.70
C ALA A 38 2.73 5.54 5.85
N ASP A 39 1.71 5.86 5.06
CA ASP A 39 1.02 7.15 5.11
C ASP A 39 0.37 7.42 6.48
N LEU A 40 -0.32 6.43 7.07
CA LEU A 40 -0.91 6.54 8.40
C LEU A 40 0.16 6.77 9.48
N ILE A 41 1.29 6.07 9.36
CA ILE A 41 2.43 6.21 10.26
C ILE A 41 3.04 7.61 10.14
N ILE A 42 3.18 8.15 8.93
CA ILE A 42 3.74 9.48 8.66
C ILE A 42 2.82 10.59 9.16
N CYS A 43 1.52 10.52 8.82
CA CYS A 43 0.51 11.49 9.23
C CYS A 43 0.40 11.64 10.75
N LYS A 44 0.85 10.64 11.53
CA LYS A 44 0.88 10.71 12.99
C LYS A 44 1.80 11.81 13.53
N THR A 45 2.89 12.12 12.83
CA THR A 45 3.95 13.00 13.33
C THR A 45 4.33 14.07 12.32
N ARG A 46 3.95 15.33 12.58
CA ARG A 46 4.27 16.47 11.70
C ARG A 46 5.73 16.95 11.79
N LYS A 47 6.31 16.95 12.99
CA LYS A 47 7.67 17.48 13.24
C LYS A 47 8.57 16.53 14.03
N ASN A 48 8.01 15.75 14.95
CA ASN A 48 8.75 14.80 15.79
C ASN A 48 9.01 13.47 15.07
N SER A 49 10.03 12.71 15.47
CA SER A 49 10.39 11.46 14.80
C SER A 49 9.58 10.37 15.45
N LEU A 50 9.19 9.39 14.64
CA LEU A 50 8.47 8.22 15.11
C LEU A 50 9.26 7.46 16.20
N ALA A 51 10.59 7.50 16.15
CA ALA A 51 11.46 6.90 17.16
C ALA A 51 11.39 7.63 18.51
N GLN A 52 11.20 8.95 18.51
CA GLN A 52 11.12 9.77 19.72
C GLN A 52 9.72 9.76 20.34
N GLN A 53 8.68 9.70 19.50
CA GLN A 53 7.28 9.80 19.95
C GLN A 53 6.68 8.43 20.33
N GLY A 54 7.28 7.33 19.87
CA GLY A 54 6.84 5.98 20.16
C GLY A 54 5.66 5.54 19.28
N MET A 55 5.92 4.62 18.35
CA MET A 55 4.91 4.11 17.42
C MET A 55 3.71 3.48 18.16
N MET A 56 3.94 2.80 19.29
CA MET A 56 2.95 2.04 20.06
C MET A 56 2.08 2.86 21.04
N SER A 57 2.31 4.17 21.22
CA SER A 57 1.54 4.95 22.19
C SER A 57 0.06 5.15 21.78
N ASN A 58 -0.23 5.15 20.47
CA ASN A 58 -1.59 5.33 19.96
C ASN A 58 -2.22 3.99 19.58
N ARG A 59 -2.98 3.42 20.52
CA ARG A 59 -3.68 2.13 20.33
C ARG A 59 -4.75 2.18 19.23
N VAL A 60 -5.38 3.34 19.01
CA VAL A 60 -6.41 3.51 17.97
C VAL A 60 -5.79 3.38 16.57
N LEU A 61 -4.60 3.94 16.36
CA LEU A 61 -3.91 3.86 15.07
C LEU A 61 -3.43 2.43 14.77
N VAL A 62 -2.91 1.73 15.76
CA VAL A 62 -2.53 0.31 15.62
C VAL A 62 -3.75 -0.56 15.33
N PHE A 63 -4.88 -0.29 15.99
CA PHE A 63 -6.14 -0.96 15.70
C PHE A 63 -6.63 -0.67 14.28
N GLY A 64 -6.53 0.58 13.80
CA GLY A 64 -6.85 0.97 12.43
C GLY A 64 -6.03 0.19 11.39
N LEU A 65 -4.71 0.13 11.55
CA LEU A 65 -3.82 -0.66 10.68
C LEU A 65 -4.21 -2.14 10.64
N PHE A 66 -4.55 -2.71 11.80
CA PHE A 66 -4.96 -4.12 11.88
C PHE A 66 -6.33 -4.33 11.22
N ALA A 67 -7.28 -3.43 11.43
CA ALA A 67 -8.61 -3.47 10.84
C ALA A 67 -8.55 -3.33 9.31
N GLU A 68 -7.74 -2.43 8.78
CA GLU A 68 -7.52 -2.27 7.33
C GLU A 68 -6.91 -3.53 6.72
N THR A 69 -5.89 -4.09 7.37
CA THR A 69 -5.25 -5.33 6.91
C THR A 69 -6.22 -6.51 6.93
N ALA A 70 -7.01 -6.63 8.00
CA ALA A 70 -8.03 -7.67 8.13
C ALA A 70 -9.13 -7.52 7.08
N LEU A 71 -9.57 -6.29 6.80
CA LEU A 71 -10.55 -6.00 5.76
C LEU A 71 -9.99 -6.35 4.36
N ALA A 72 -8.74 -5.97 4.08
CA ALA A 72 -8.10 -6.29 2.81
C ALA A 72 -7.92 -7.80 2.61
N ALA A 73 -7.55 -8.53 3.67
CA ALA A 73 -7.46 -9.99 3.65
C ALA A 73 -8.85 -10.63 3.48
N PHE A 74 -9.87 -10.12 4.18
CA PHE A 74 -11.25 -10.60 4.04
C PHE A 74 -11.76 -10.41 2.61
N LEU A 75 -11.58 -9.23 2.02
CA LEU A 75 -12.00 -8.96 0.64
C LEU A 75 -11.24 -9.78 -0.40
N SER A 76 -9.96 -10.10 -0.16
CA SER A 76 -9.13 -10.85 -1.11
C SER A 76 -9.34 -12.37 -1.05
N TYR A 77 -9.71 -12.93 0.11
CA TYR A 77 -9.74 -14.39 0.33
C TYR A 77 -11.11 -14.95 0.69
N CYS A 78 -12.13 -14.13 0.97
CA CYS A 78 -13.46 -14.64 1.30
C CYS A 78 -14.18 -15.16 0.04
N PRO A 79 -14.72 -16.40 0.05
CA PRO A 79 -15.44 -16.95 -1.09
C PRO A 79 -16.71 -16.15 -1.40
N GLY A 80 -16.98 -15.88 -2.68
CA GLY A 80 -18.11 -15.06 -3.14
C GLY A 80 -17.75 -13.61 -3.50
N MET A 81 -16.54 -13.15 -3.15
CA MET A 81 -16.05 -11.82 -3.52
C MET A 81 -15.60 -11.74 -4.99
N ASP A 82 -15.37 -12.88 -5.63
CA ASP A 82 -15.12 -13.04 -7.07
C ASP A 82 -16.36 -12.69 -7.91
N VAL A 83 -17.56 -12.88 -7.37
CA VAL A 83 -18.82 -12.52 -8.04
C VAL A 83 -19.26 -11.09 -7.68
N ALA A 84 -19.12 -10.69 -6.41
CA ALA A 84 -19.57 -9.39 -5.93
C ALA A 84 -18.63 -8.23 -6.33
N LEU A 85 -17.32 -8.39 -6.13
CA LEU A 85 -16.32 -7.35 -6.35
C LEU A 85 -15.30 -7.72 -7.43
N ARG A 86 -15.41 -8.93 -8.01
CA ARG A 86 -14.43 -9.49 -8.96
C ARG A 86 -13.02 -9.50 -8.39
N MET A 87 -12.89 -9.85 -7.10
CA MET A 87 -11.59 -9.99 -6.45
C MET A 87 -11.18 -11.46 -6.44
N TYR A 88 -9.96 -11.73 -6.85
CA TYR A 88 -9.40 -13.08 -6.95
C TYR A 88 -8.30 -13.28 -5.91
N PRO A 89 -8.12 -14.51 -5.40
CA PRO A 89 -7.09 -14.79 -4.40
C PRO A 89 -5.70 -14.51 -4.93
N LEU A 90 -4.95 -13.70 -4.18
CA LEU A 90 -3.59 -13.31 -4.53
C LEU A 90 -2.56 -14.29 -3.97
N LYS A 91 -1.47 -14.51 -4.72
CA LYS A 91 -0.31 -15.22 -4.18
C LYS A 91 0.43 -14.32 -3.16
N PRO A 92 1.07 -14.89 -2.12
CA PRO A 92 1.82 -14.11 -1.13
C PRO A 92 2.90 -13.20 -1.73
N CYS A 93 3.50 -13.58 -2.85
CA CYS A 93 4.52 -12.76 -3.53
C CYS A 93 4.00 -11.36 -3.93
N TRP A 94 2.72 -11.23 -4.28
CA TRP A 94 2.14 -9.96 -4.69
C TRP A 94 2.01 -8.95 -3.54
N TRP A 95 1.89 -9.45 -2.30
CA TRP A 95 1.91 -8.59 -1.11
C TRP A 95 3.29 -7.94 -0.92
N ILE A 96 4.36 -8.66 -1.28
CA ILE A 96 5.73 -8.16 -1.11
C ILE A 96 6.07 -7.07 -2.13
N CYS A 97 5.41 -7.04 -3.29
CA CYS A 97 5.67 -6.07 -4.35
C CYS A 97 5.50 -4.61 -3.91
N ALA A 98 4.57 -4.32 -3.00
CA ALA A 98 4.30 -2.96 -2.53
C ALA A 98 5.13 -2.54 -1.29
N LEU A 99 5.71 -3.50 -0.57
CA LEU A 99 6.56 -3.24 0.60
C LEU A 99 7.76 -2.32 0.32
N PRO A 100 8.54 -2.46 -0.78
CA PRO A 100 9.66 -1.56 -1.03
C PRO A 100 9.21 -0.11 -1.24
N TYR A 101 8.04 0.11 -1.85
CA TYR A 101 7.47 1.46 -2.03
C TYR A 101 7.01 2.06 -0.70
N SER A 102 6.35 1.27 0.14
CA SER A 102 5.95 1.69 1.50
C SER A 102 7.17 2.08 2.35
N LEU A 103 8.26 1.31 2.28
CA LEU A 103 9.52 1.64 2.94
C LEU A 103 10.16 2.93 2.40
N LEU A 104 10.13 3.15 1.08
CA LEU A 104 10.67 4.35 0.46
C LEU A 104 9.94 5.60 0.96
N ILE A 105 8.60 5.57 1.01
CA ILE A 105 7.78 6.68 1.52
C ILE A 105 8.12 6.97 2.99
N PHE A 106 8.27 5.92 3.80
CA PHE A 106 8.68 6.04 5.20
C PHE A 106 10.07 6.69 5.37
N VAL A 107 11.07 6.22 4.63
CA VAL A 107 12.45 6.76 4.68
C VAL A 107 12.47 8.21 4.21
N TYR A 108 11.78 8.52 3.12
CA TYR A 108 11.68 9.88 2.58
C TYR A 108 11.12 10.86 3.61
N ASP A 109 10.04 10.49 4.30
CA ASP A 109 9.43 11.36 5.31
C ASP A 109 10.29 11.51 6.58
N GLU A 110 10.92 10.44 7.07
CA GLU A 110 11.84 10.57 8.20
C GLU A 110 13.05 11.45 7.86
N VAL A 111 13.59 11.36 6.64
CA VAL A 111 14.65 12.26 6.17
C VAL A 111 14.16 13.70 6.09
N ARG A 112 12.96 13.95 5.56
CA ARG A 112 12.33 15.28 5.53
C ARG A 112 12.21 15.87 6.93
N LYS A 113 11.64 15.10 7.88
CA LYS A 113 11.48 15.52 9.29
C LYS A 113 12.83 15.71 9.99
N TYR A 114 13.85 14.93 9.65
CA TYR A 114 15.20 15.09 10.19
C TYR A 114 15.82 16.42 9.75
N ILE A 115 15.74 16.76 8.46
CA ILE A 115 16.23 18.04 7.93
C ILE A 115 15.49 19.22 8.58
N LEU A 116 14.17 19.09 8.74
CA LEU A 116 13.31 20.09 9.37
C LEU A 116 13.70 20.41 10.82
N ARG A 117 14.16 19.40 11.59
CA ARG A 117 14.66 19.63 12.96
C ARG A 117 16.06 20.23 12.99
N ARG A 118 16.89 19.92 11.98
CA ARG A 118 18.28 20.41 11.93
C ARG A 118 18.36 21.86 11.47
N TYR A 119 17.44 22.30 10.61
CA TYR A 119 17.41 23.66 10.03
C TYR A 119 16.03 24.32 10.17
N PRO A 120 15.62 24.74 11.39
CA PRO A 120 14.39 25.50 11.57
C PRO A 120 14.48 26.83 10.82
N GLY A 121 13.52 27.13 9.93
CA GLY A 121 13.50 28.34 9.09
C GLY A 121 14.16 28.23 7.70
N GLY A 122 14.58 27.04 7.25
CA GLY A 122 15.05 26.82 5.88
C GLY A 122 13.91 26.72 4.85
N TRP A 123 14.26 26.73 3.54
CA TRP A 123 13.29 26.62 2.43
C TRP A 123 12.33 25.43 2.55
N VAL A 124 12.81 24.29 3.06
CA VAL A 124 12.00 23.08 3.30
C VAL A 124 10.91 23.30 4.38
N ASP A 125 11.18 24.11 5.41
CA ASP A 125 10.20 24.46 6.47
C ASP A 125 9.18 25.50 5.97
N GLN A 126 9.49 26.25 4.92
CA GLN A 126 8.55 27.21 4.32
C GLN A 126 7.65 26.58 3.25
N GLU A 127 8.17 25.61 2.49
CA GLU A 127 7.43 24.98 1.36
C GLU A 127 6.72 23.67 1.72
N THR A 128 7.26 22.88 2.67
CA THR A 128 6.73 21.52 2.94
C THR A 128 6.06 21.36 4.29
N TYR A 129 5.85 22.47 5.01
CA TYR A 129 5.24 22.49 6.32
C TYR A 129 3.72 22.65 6.23
N TYR A 130 3.02 21.52 6.08
CA TYR A 130 1.57 21.41 6.21
C TYR A 130 1.20 20.41 7.30
#